data_AF-A0AA35X4H3-F1
#
_entry.id   AF-A0AA35X4H3-F1
#
_cell.length_a   1.000
_cell.length_b   1.000
_cell.length_c   1.000
_cell.angle_alpha   90.00
_cell.angle_beta   90.00
_cell.angle_gamma   90.00
#
_symmetry.space_group_name_H-M   'P 1'
#
loop_
_entity.id
_entity.type
_entity.pdbx_description
1 polymer ?
#
loop_
_entity_poly.entity_id
_entity_poly.type
_entity_poly.pdbx_seq_one_letter_code
_entity_poly.pdbx_strand_id
1 'polypeptide(L)'
;MASVSPFSAEQAMRLLDFGNKMDMSLLDSVVSCFYNTMGPQQQVAQQVLTQFREHPEAWTRVDSILELSQNQEAKYLALQILENLIKTRWKALPQDQREGIRKYIVGLVIKLSSDQQTLQQQKVYIYKLNIILVQVRLVELAPHASVI
;
A
#
# COMPACT_ATOMS: atom_id res chain seq x y z
N MET A 1 20.76 10.07 -19.75
CA MET A 1 19.63 9.79 -20.67
C MET A 1 18.77 8.71 -20.05
N ALA A 2 17.62 9.08 -19.51
CA ALA A 2 16.46 8.20 -19.34
C ALA A 2 15.27 9.16 -19.23
N SER A 3 14.65 9.42 -20.38
CA SER A 3 13.41 10.19 -20.47
C SER A 3 12.33 9.38 -19.76
N VAL A 4 12.15 9.59 -18.45
CA VAL A 4 10.95 9.10 -17.75
C VAL A 4 9.79 9.77 -18.45
N SER A 5 9.08 9.01 -19.29
CA SER A 5 7.97 9.54 -20.08
C SER A 5 7.00 10.22 -19.13
N PRO A 6 6.65 11.50 -19.37
CA PRO A 6 5.71 12.17 -18.50
C PRO A 6 4.37 11.45 -18.62
N PHE A 7 3.93 10.75 -17.58
CA PHE A 7 2.54 10.31 -17.53
C PHE A 7 1.68 11.58 -17.53
N SER A 8 0.63 11.55 -18.32
CA SER A 8 -0.36 12.64 -18.35
C SER A 8 -1.24 12.54 -17.11
N ALA A 9 -1.77 13.67 -16.64
CA ALA A 9 -2.70 13.69 -15.51
C ALA A 9 -3.92 12.77 -15.73
N GLU A 10 -4.40 12.69 -16.98
CA GLU A 10 -5.47 11.78 -17.39
C GLU A 10 -5.07 10.30 -17.26
N GLN A 11 -3.82 9.95 -17.54
CA GLN A 11 -3.34 8.58 -17.33
C GLN A 11 -3.30 8.28 -15.84
N ALA A 12 -2.74 9.17 -15.01
CA ALA A 12 -2.73 8.97 -13.57
C ALA A 12 -4.15 8.84 -12.99
N MET A 13 -5.13 9.60 -13.50
CA MET A 13 -6.55 9.45 -13.10
C MET A 13 -7.15 8.08 -13.46
N ARG A 14 -6.63 7.39 -14.50
CA ARG A 14 -7.05 6.00 -14.78
C ARG A 14 -6.67 5.02 -13.66
N LEU A 15 -5.71 5.35 -12.80
CA LEU A 15 -5.41 4.55 -11.59
C LEU A 15 -6.57 4.61 -10.58
N LEU A 16 -7.42 5.64 -10.65
CA LEU A 16 -8.62 5.79 -9.83
C LEU A 16 -9.84 5.10 -10.47
N ASP A 17 -9.71 4.48 -11.64
CA ASP A 17 -10.79 3.74 -12.28
C ASP A 17 -10.83 2.31 -11.74
N PHE A 18 -11.71 2.09 -10.75
CA PHE A 18 -11.89 0.78 -10.11
C PHE A 18 -12.69 -0.21 -10.99
N GLY A 19 -13.20 0.23 -12.14
CA GLY A 19 -13.92 -0.60 -13.12
C GLY A 19 -13.01 -1.41 -14.05
N ASN A 20 -11.75 -1.01 -14.26
CA ASN A 20 -10.81 -1.66 -15.16
C ASN A 20 -9.60 -2.27 -14.44
N LYS A 21 -8.89 -3.22 -15.09
CA LYS A 21 -7.64 -3.79 -14.56
C LYS A 21 -6.63 -2.68 -14.28
N MET A 22 -5.99 -2.71 -13.11
CA MET A 22 -5.00 -1.69 -12.73
C MET A 22 -3.72 -1.85 -13.55
N ASP A 23 -3.27 -0.79 -14.21
CA ASP A 23 -1.95 -0.76 -14.85
C ASP A 23 -0.86 -0.63 -13.78
N MET A 24 -0.24 -1.73 -13.35
CA MET A 24 0.87 -1.67 -12.39
C MET A 24 2.05 -0.87 -12.92
N SER A 25 2.38 -0.97 -14.22
CA SER A 25 3.48 -0.20 -14.82
C SER A 25 3.24 1.30 -14.72
N LEU A 26 1.98 1.74 -14.78
CA LEU A 26 1.62 3.14 -14.60
C LEU A 26 1.71 3.54 -13.14
N LEU A 27 1.24 2.71 -12.20
CA LEU A 27 1.40 2.96 -10.76
C LEU A 27 2.87 3.08 -10.39
N ASP A 28 3.72 2.16 -10.85
CA ASP A 28 5.17 2.19 -10.67
C ASP A 28 5.78 3.50 -11.19
N SER A 29 5.32 3.97 -12.36
CA SER A 29 5.78 5.22 -12.97
C SER A 29 5.33 6.46 -12.17
N VAL A 30 4.09 6.48 -11.70
CA VAL A 30 3.54 7.57 -10.88
C VAL A 30 4.25 7.65 -9.53
N VAL A 31 4.47 6.51 -8.89
CA VAL A 31 5.21 6.42 -7.63
C VAL A 31 6.67 6.83 -7.84
N SER A 32 7.34 6.30 -8.86
CA SER A 32 8.71 6.69 -9.19
C SER A 32 8.83 8.19 -9.45
N CYS A 33 7.85 8.80 -10.12
CA CYS A 33 7.85 10.24 -10.35
C CYS A 33 7.62 11.05 -9.08
N PHE A 34 6.77 10.58 -8.16
CA PHE A 34 6.59 11.23 -6.86
C PHE A 34 7.91 11.36 -6.07
N TYR A 35 8.80 10.37 -6.21
CA TYR A 35 10.10 10.35 -5.53
C TYR A 35 11.28 10.92 -6.35
N ASN A 36 11.28 10.76 -7.68
CA ASN A 36 12.40 11.15 -8.56
C ASN A 36 12.19 12.47 -9.31
N THR A 37 10.97 13.01 -9.37
CA THR A 37 10.67 14.25 -10.11
C THR A 37 10.26 15.35 -9.13
N MET A 38 10.65 16.59 -9.44
CA MET A 38 10.22 17.78 -8.70
C MET A 38 9.45 18.72 -9.63
N GLY A 39 8.33 19.27 -9.14
CA GLY A 39 7.52 20.25 -9.87
C GLY A 39 6.04 19.85 -10.01
N PRO A 40 5.30 20.39 -11.00
CA PRO A 40 3.85 20.21 -11.12
C PRO A 40 3.45 18.75 -11.32
N GLN A 41 4.32 17.95 -11.92
CA GLN A 41 4.09 16.53 -12.15
C GLN A 41 4.12 15.69 -10.85
N GLN A 42 4.97 16.09 -9.89
CA GLN A 42 5.00 15.51 -8.55
C GLN A 42 3.70 15.81 -7.80
N GLN A 43 3.15 17.02 -7.95
CA GLN A 43 1.87 17.39 -7.33
C GLN A 43 0.71 16.57 -7.89
N VAL A 44 0.68 16.34 -9.21
CA VAL A 44 -0.32 15.46 -9.83
C VAL A 44 -0.19 14.03 -9.32
N ALA A 45 1.04 13.49 -9.26
CA ALA A 45 1.29 12.17 -8.69
C ALA A 45 0.81 12.09 -7.24
N GLN A 46 1.15 13.08 -6.41
CA GLN A 46 0.74 13.13 -5.00
C GLN A 46 -0.78 13.18 -4.84
N GLN A 47 -1.48 13.99 -5.64
CA GLN A 47 -2.94 14.06 -5.59
C GLN A 47 -3.59 12.74 -5.96
N VAL A 48 -3.12 12.10 -7.04
CA VAL A 48 -3.65 10.80 -7.47
C VAL A 48 -3.36 9.71 -6.44
N LEU A 49 -2.14 9.65 -5.90
CA LEU A 49 -1.77 8.68 -4.86
C LEU A 49 -2.56 8.89 -3.56
N THR A 50 -2.84 10.15 -3.21
CA THR A 50 -3.69 10.50 -2.06
C THR A 50 -5.13 10.07 -2.29
N GLN A 51 -5.73 10.44 -3.43
CA GLN A 51 -7.09 10.01 -3.78
C GLN A 51 -7.20 8.48 -3.86
N PHE A 52 -6.20 7.82 -4.44
CA PHE A 52 -6.17 6.36 -4.51
C PHE A 52 -6.14 5.75 -3.11
N ARG A 53 -5.37 6.33 -2.18
CA ARG A 53 -5.32 5.87 -0.78
C ARG A 53 -6.62 6.11 -0.02
N GLU A 54 -7.29 7.22 -0.28
CA GLU A 54 -8.55 7.58 0.38
C GLU A 54 -9.76 6.82 -0.19
N HIS A 55 -9.61 6.18 -1.35
CA HIS A 55 -10.71 5.47 -1.98
C HIS A 55 -11.14 4.23 -1.16
N PRO A 56 -12.45 4.06 -0.89
CA PRO A 56 -12.95 2.96 -0.05
C PRO A 56 -12.70 1.56 -0.63
N GLU A 57 -12.46 1.45 -1.94
CA GLU A 57 -12.17 0.20 -2.64
C GLU A 57 -10.67 -0.01 -2.94
N ALA A 58 -9.80 0.91 -2.50
CA ALA A 58 -8.35 0.83 -2.74
C ALA A 58 -7.72 -0.48 -2.23
N TRP A 59 -8.25 -1.02 -1.13
CA TRP A 59 -7.78 -2.27 -0.55
C TRP A 59 -7.95 -3.49 -1.48
N THR A 60 -8.93 -3.47 -2.39
CA THR A 60 -9.18 -4.55 -3.37
C THR A 60 -8.10 -4.64 -4.44
N ARG A 61 -7.23 -3.63 -4.52
CA ARG A 61 -6.11 -3.57 -5.46
C ARG A 61 -4.78 -3.86 -4.77
N VAL A 62 -4.75 -3.93 -3.44
CA VAL A 62 -3.50 -4.07 -2.69
C VAL A 62 -2.82 -5.42 -2.94
N ASP A 63 -3.58 -6.51 -3.05
CA ASP A 63 -3.06 -7.84 -3.41
C ASP A 63 -2.26 -7.76 -4.73
N SER A 64 -2.88 -7.13 -5.74
CA SER A 64 -2.36 -7.00 -7.08
C SER A 64 -1.13 -6.10 -7.11
N ILE A 65 -1.14 -4.99 -6.36
CA ILE A 65 0.02 -4.09 -6.24
C ILE A 65 1.19 -4.82 -5.59
N LEU A 66 0.96 -5.57 -4.53
CA LEU A 66 2.03 -6.25 -3.79
C LEU A 66 2.60 -7.46 -4.53
N GLU A 67 1.78 -8.17 -5.33
CA GLU A 67 2.25 -9.27 -6.18
C GLU A 67 2.97 -8.80 -7.45
N LEU A 68 2.45 -7.76 -8.10
CA LEU A 68 2.88 -7.40 -9.46
C LEU A 68 3.79 -6.17 -9.53
N SER A 69 3.77 -5.29 -8.52
CA SER A 69 4.68 -4.14 -8.50
C SER A 69 6.11 -4.58 -8.17
N GLN A 70 7.06 -4.06 -8.94
CA GLN A 70 8.49 -4.22 -8.64
C GLN A 70 9.01 -3.09 -7.75
N ASN A 71 8.32 -1.94 -7.69
CA ASN A 71 8.70 -0.85 -6.80
C ASN A 71 8.52 -1.18 -5.32
N GLN A 72 9.54 -0.87 -4.52
CA GLN A 72 9.40 -0.91 -3.08
C GLN A 72 8.45 0.19 -2.56
N GLU A 73 8.43 1.35 -3.22
CA GLU A 73 7.63 2.50 -2.81
C GLU A 73 6.13 2.26 -3.03
N ALA A 74 5.77 1.59 -4.13
CA ALA A 74 4.40 1.18 -4.43
C ALA A 74 3.92 0.09 -3.47
N LYS A 75 4.81 -0.85 -3.09
CA LYS A 75 4.53 -1.82 -2.02
C LYS A 75 4.28 -1.12 -0.69
N TYR A 76 5.06 -0.07 -0.37
CA TYR A 76 4.87 0.72 0.84
C TYR A 76 3.51 1.43 0.85
N LEU A 77 3.11 2.03 -0.27
CA LEU A 77 1.78 2.62 -0.43
C LEU A 77 0.67 1.60 -0.17
N ALA A 78 0.80 0.40 -0.73
CA ALA A 78 -0.18 -0.67 -0.57
C ALA A 78 -0.32 -1.11 0.91
N LEU A 79 0.80 -1.17 1.63
CA LEU A 79 0.78 -1.39 3.08
C LEU A 79 0.08 -0.27 3.85
N GLN A 80 0.28 1.00 3.47
CA GLN A 80 -0.41 2.11 4.13
C GLN A 80 -1.92 2.05 3.91
N ILE A 81 -2.38 1.59 2.74
CA ILE A 81 -3.80 1.37 2.47
C ILE A 81 -4.35 0.26 3.36
N LEU A 82 -3.63 -0.87 3.49
CA LEU A 82 -4.01 -1.95 4.41
C LEU A 82 -4.06 -1.48 5.86
N GLU A 83 -3.08 -0.70 6.31
CA GLU A 83 -3.06 -0.14 7.66
C GLU A 83 -4.31 0.72 7.92
N ASN A 84 -4.62 1.63 7.01
CA ASN A 84 -5.82 2.48 7.12
C ASN A 84 -7.10 1.65 7.11
N LEU A 85 -7.20 0.62 6.27
CA LEU A 85 -8.34 -0.29 6.25
C LEU A 85 -8.53 -0.99 7.59
N ILE A 86 -7.43 -1.48 8.19
CA ILE A 86 -7.48 -2.17 9.48
C ILE A 86 -7.85 -1.22 10.62
N LYS A 87 -7.40 0.05 10.56
CA LYS A 87 -7.76 1.05 11.58
C LYS A 87 -9.20 1.54 11.47
N THR A 88 -9.69 1.75 10.25
CA THR A 88 -10.96 2.45 10.01
C THR A 88 -12.13 1.50 9.78
N ARG A 89 -11.92 0.39 9.07
CA ARG A 89 -13.00 -0.49 8.57
C ARG A 89 -12.83 -1.97 8.89
N TRP A 90 -11.87 -2.36 9.71
CA TRP A 90 -11.67 -3.78 10.10
C TRP A 90 -12.93 -4.43 10.65
N LYS A 91 -13.67 -3.73 11.52
CA LYS A 91 -14.91 -4.25 12.13
C LYS A 91 -16.07 -4.35 11.13
N ALA A 92 -16.03 -3.61 10.02
CA ALA A 92 -17.06 -3.63 8.98
C ALA A 92 -16.83 -4.72 7.93
N LEU A 93 -15.65 -5.34 7.89
CA LEU A 93 -15.31 -6.36 6.91
C LEU A 93 -15.84 -7.75 7.32
N PRO A 94 -16.39 -8.52 6.36
CA PRO A 94 -16.78 -9.92 6.61
C PRO A 94 -15.56 -10.76 7.03
N GLN A 95 -15.84 -11.83 7.77
CA GLN A 95 -14.81 -12.65 8.41
C GLN A 95 -13.85 -13.29 7.38
N ASP A 96 -14.35 -13.74 6.23
CA ASP A 96 -13.52 -14.29 5.14
C ASP A 96 -12.46 -13.30 4.65
N GLN A 97 -12.84 -12.04 4.45
CA GLN A 97 -11.90 -11.01 3.99
C GLN A 97 -10.88 -10.65 5.08
N ARG A 98 -11.31 -10.60 6.34
CA ARG A 98 -10.38 -10.41 7.47
C ARG A 98 -9.36 -11.53 7.56
N GLU A 99 -9.78 -12.78 7.40
CA GLU A 99 -8.89 -13.93 7.45
C GLU A 99 -7.93 -13.96 6.25
N GLY A 100 -8.43 -13.63 5.05
CA GLY A 100 -7.61 -13.46 3.84
C GLY A 100 -6.51 -12.41 4.03
N ILE A 101 -6.87 -11.21 4.51
CA ILE A 101 -5.90 -10.15 4.81
C ILE A 101 -4.90 -10.59 5.87
N ARG A 102 -5.35 -11.26 6.94
CA ARG A 102 -4.45 -11.77 7.99
C ARG A 102 -3.44 -12.78 7.45
N LYS A 103 -3.90 -13.79 6.69
CA LYS A 103 -3.02 -14.79 6.06
C LYS A 103 -2.03 -14.13 5.11
N TYR A 104 -2.49 -13.15 4.36
CA TYR A 104 -1.67 -12.40 3.42
C TYR A 104 -0.56 -11.62 4.14
N ILE A 105 -0.88 -10.85 5.19
CA ILE A 105 0.11 -10.09 5.97
C ILE A 105 1.15 -11.02 6.60
N VAL A 106 0.71 -12.13 7.19
CA VAL A 106 1.61 -13.14 7.78
C VAL A 106 2.53 -13.73 6.71
N GLY A 107 1.99 -14.09 5.55
CA GLY A 107 2.78 -14.59 4.41
C GLY A 107 3.80 -13.56 3.92
N LEU A 108 3.42 -12.28 3.85
CA LEU A 108 4.31 -11.20 3.45
C LEU A 108 5.45 -11.00 4.46
N VAL A 109 5.15 -11.03 5.76
CA VAL A 109 6.14 -10.90 6.84
C VAL A 109 7.12 -12.07 6.81
N ILE A 110 6.63 -13.30 6.62
CA ILE A 110 7.49 -14.49 6.49
C ILE A 110 8.40 -14.33 5.27
N LYS A 111 7.84 -14.00 4.10
CA LYS A 111 8.60 -13.84 2.84
C LYS A 111 9.68 -12.77 2.96
N LEU A 112 9.36 -11.62 3.55
CA LEU A 112 10.31 -10.52 3.79
C LEU A 112 11.35 -10.86 4.86
N SER A 113 10.98 -11.66 5.87
CA SER A 113 11.91 -12.09 6.92
C SER A 113 12.85 -13.20 6.46
N SER A 114 12.42 -14.03 5.51
CA SER A 114 13.22 -15.09 4.90
C SER A 114 14.26 -14.56 3.91
N ASP A 115 14.09 -13.36 3.36
CA ASP A 115 15.03 -12.76 2.41
C ASP A 115 16.03 -11.83 3.11
N GLN A 116 17.19 -12.38 3.51
CA GLN A 116 18.26 -11.67 4.26
C GLN A 116 18.82 -10.45 3.51
N GLN A 117 18.79 -10.44 2.18
CA GLN A 117 19.29 -9.34 1.35
C GLN A 117 18.32 -8.14 1.39
N THR A 118 17.02 -8.41 1.29
CA THR A 118 15.95 -7.43 1.49
C THR A 118 15.91 -6.96 2.96
N LEU A 119 16.19 -7.85 3.91
CA LEU A 119 16.24 -7.52 5.34
C LEU A 119 17.32 -6.49 5.69
N GLN A 120 18.49 -6.57 5.04
CA GLN A 120 19.56 -5.60 5.24
C GLN A 120 19.32 -4.28 4.49
N GLN A 121 18.81 -4.32 3.25
CA GLN A 121 18.53 -3.11 2.48
C GLN A 121 17.27 -2.36 2.93
N GLN A 122 16.29 -3.05 3.51
CA GLN A 122 14.97 -2.52 3.84
C GLN A 122 14.64 -2.58 5.35
N LYS A 123 15.62 -2.42 6.24
CA LYS A 123 15.39 -2.42 7.70
C LYS A 123 14.30 -1.44 8.15
N VAL A 124 14.24 -0.25 7.53
CA VAL A 124 13.22 0.77 7.84
C VAL A 124 11.82 0.29 7.44
N TYR A 125 11.71 -0.42 6.31
CA TYR A 125 10.45 -0.98 5.82
C TYR A 125 9.92 -2.06 6.77
N ILE A 126 10.79 -2.97 7.21
CA ILE A 126 10.45 -4.04 8.17
C ILE A 126 10.12 -3.45 9.55
N TYR A 127 10.85 -2.43 10.00
CA TYR A 127 10.55 -1.73 11.24
C TYR A 127 9.17 -1.07 11.20
N LYS A 128 8.84 -0.42 10.08
CA LYS A 128 7.52 0.21 9.90
C LYS A 128 6.40 -0.83 9.81
N LEU A 129 6.62 -1.96 9.12
CA LEU A 129 5.73 -3.12 9.12
C LEU A 129 5.50 -3.68 10.53
N ASN A 130 6.54 -3.77 11.35
CA ASN A 130 6.43 -4.21 12.74
C ASN A 130 5.60 -3.23 13.57
N ILE A 131 5.80 -1.92 13.41
CA ILE A 131 4.94 -0.91 14.07
C ILE A 131 3.49 -1.06 13.64
N ILE A 132 3.23 -1.28 12.35
CA ILE A 132 1.88 -1.50 11.82
C ILE A 132 1.26 -2.76 12.45
N LEU A 133 1.99 -3.86 12.49
CA LEU A 133 1.56 -5.11 13.13
C LEU A 133 1.21 -4.91 14.61
N VAL A 134 2.06 -4.19 15.35
CA VAL A 134 1.80 -3.85 16.75
C VAL A 134 0.56 -2.96 16.88
N GLN A 135 0.34 -2.01 15.97
CA GLN A 135 -0.86 -1.19 15.97
C GLN A 135 -2.14 -1.98 15.63
N VAL A 136 -2.08 -2.93 14.70
CA VAL A 136 -3.19 -3.86 14.41
C VAL A 136 -3.52 -4.68 15.64
N ARG A 137 -2.50 -5.25 16.30
CA ARG A 137 -2.65 -6.01 17.55
C ARG A 137 -3.22 -5.14 18.67
N LEU A 138 -2.78 -3.89 18.80
CA LEU A 138 -3.31 -2.92 19.77
C LEU A 138 -4.77 -2.58 19.51
N VAL A 139 -5.16 -2.34 18.26
CA VAL A 139 -6.57 -2.11 17.88
C VAL A 139 -7.45 -3.33 18.15
N GLU A 140 -6.93 -4.55 17.93
CA GLU A 140 -7.63 -5.81 18.25
C GLU A 140 -7.73 -6.05 19.77
N LEU A 141 -6.78 -5.55 20.57
CA LEU A 141 -6.77 -5.65 22.04
C LEU A 141 -7.56 -4.55 22.75
N ALA A 142 -7.64 -3.35 22.15
CA ALA A 142 -8.35 -2.19 22.68
C ALA A 142 -9.84 -2.39 23.05
N PRO A 143 -10.65 -3.32 22.46
CA PRO A 143 -11.99 -3.57 22.98
C PRO A 143 -12.05 -4.07 24.44
N HIS A 144 -10.93 -4.47 25.05
CA HIS A 144 -10.88 -4.93 26.45
C HIS A 144 -10.33 -3.87 27.43
N ALA A 145 -9.82 -2.73 26.96
CA ALA A 145 -9.18 -1.73 27.81
C ALA A 145 -10.13 -0.64 28.34
N SER A 146 -11.41 -0.65 27.93
CA SER A 146 -12.43 0.30 28.42
C SER A 146 -13.31 -0.26 29.55
N VAL A 147 -12.96 -1.41 30.12
CA VAL A 147 -13.67 -1.99 31.28
C VAL A 147 -12.67 -2.58 32.28
N ILE A 148 -11.83 -1.73 32.88
CA ILE A 148 -11.24 -1.95 34.21
C ILE A 148 -11.10 -0.60 34.89
#